data_AF-C4P8E2-F1
#
_entry.id   AF-C4P8E2-F1
#
_cell.length_a   1.000
_cell.length_b   1.000
_cell.length_c   1.000
_cell.angle_alpha   90.00
_cell.angle_beta   90.00
_cell.angle_gamma   90.00
#
_symmetry.space_group_name_H-M   'P 1'
#
loop_
_entity.id
_entity.type
_entity.pdbx_description
1 polymer ?
#
loop_
_entity_poly.entity_id
_entity_poly.type
_entity_poly.pdbx_seq_one_letter_code
_entity_poly.pdbx_strand_id
1 'polypeptide(L)'
;MADRLTDIGPPHYEKFLPPIIKENYGKWKQHDILEPGVMVHTSETGAQLFSVRAASPRLISIDKLRDFADLADKYCNGHLRFTSRNNVEFLLTDKSKIAPLKKDLLALG
;
A
#
# COMPACT_ATOMS: atom_id res chain seq x y z
N MET A 1 29.25 26.65 -4.94
CA MET A 1 29.11 25.20 -5.18
C MET A 1 28.92 24.38 -3.90
N ALA A 2 28.87 25.00 -2.70
CA ALA A 2 28.78 24.27 -1.44
C ALA A 2 27.44 23.54 -1.18
N ASP A 3 26.36 23.86 -1.92
CA ASP A 3 25.00 23.39 -1.59
C ASP A 3 24.37 22.39 -2.58
N ARG A 4 25.17 21.74 -3.44
CA ARG A 4 24.63 20.70 -4.34
C ARG A 4 24.91 19.31 -3.78
N LEU A 5 23.84 18.58 -3.48
CA LEU A 5 23.88 17.18 -3.10
C LEU A 5 23.66 16.28 -4.34
N THR A 6 24.62 15.42 -4.66
CA THR A 6 24.55 14.46 -5.79
C THR A 6 24.83 13.03 -5.32
N ASP A 7 24.57 12.04 -6.18
CA ASP A 7 24.94 10.62 -5.95
C ASP A 7 24.32 9.96 -4.71
N ILE A 8 23.19 10.49 -4.23
CA ILE A 8 22.50 10.01 -3.02
C ILE A 8 21.58 8.80 -3.24
N GLY A 9 21.28 8.48 -4.51
CA GLY A 9 20.36 7.39 -4.85
C GLY A 9 18.92 7.61 -4.33
N PRO A 10 18.10 6.54 -4.28
CA PRO A 10 16.76 6.61 -3.74
C PRO A 10 16.77 6.56 -2.20
N PRO A 11 15.72 7.08 -1.53
CA PRO A 11 15.52 6.77 -0.12
C PRO A 11 15.33 5.25 0.06
N HIS A 12 15.97 4.69 1.09
CA HIS A 12 15.85 3.26 1.39
C HIS A 12 14.39 2.87 1.65
N TYR A 13 13.90 1.81 0.99
CA TYR A 13 12.48 1.42 0.99
C TYR A 13 11.94 1.10 2.39
N GLU A 14 12.79 0.60 3.30
CA GLU A 14 12.38 0.32 4.69
C GLU A 14 11.86 1.53 5.46
N LYS A 15 12.15 2.75 4.99
CA LYS A 15 11.59 3.98 5.55
C LYS A 15 10.07 4.10 5.33
N PHE A 16 9.52 3.38 4.36
CA PHE A 16 8.13 3.47 3.93
C PHE A 16 7.37 2.15 4.08
N LEU A 17 7.96 1.15 4.77
CA LEU A 17 7.27 -0.10 5.03
C LEU A 17 6.27 0.07 6.18
N PRO A 18 5.02 -0.41 6.03
CA PRO A 18 4.13 -0.58 7.17
C PRO A 18 4.80 -1.41 8.27
N PRO A 19 4.57 -1.12 9.55
CA PRO A 19 5.18 -1.85 10.67
C PRO A 19 5.03 -3.37 10.57
N ILE A 20 3.83 -3.86 10.20
CA ILE A 20 3.57 -5.29 10.02
C ILE A 20 4.47 -5.92 8.94
N ILE A 21 4.78 -5.20 7.86
CA ILE A 21 5.70 -5.70 6.82
C ILE A 21 7.12 -5.74 7.35
N LYS A 22 7.54 -4.71 8.08
CA LYS A 22 8.89 -4.63 8.64
C LYS A 22 9.14 -5.75 9.66
N GLU A 23 8.19 -6.00 10.55
CA GLU A 23 8.28 -7.05 11.58
C GLU A 23 8.29 -8.47 10.99
N ASN A 24 7.59 -8.68 9.88
CA ASN A 24 7.43 -9.98 9.22
C ASN A 24 8.23 -10.08 7.90
N TYR A 25 9.21 -9.20 7.69
CA TYR A 25 9.99 -9.18 6.45
C TYR A 25 10.74 -10.50 6.27
N GLY A 26 10.45 -11.22 5.17
CA GLY A 26 11.01 -12.55 4.91
C GLY A 26 10.39 -13.69 5.72
N LYS A 27 9.34 -13.44 6.52
CA LYS A 27 8.70 -14.41 7.44
C LYS A 27 7.21 -14.60 7.11
N TRP A 28 6.88 -14.58 5.82
CA TRP A 28 5.52 -14.80 5.32
C TRP A 28 5.31 -16.28 5.04
N LYS A 29 4.23 -16.84 5.56
CA LYS A 29 3.92 -18.28 5.42
C LYS A 29 3.18 -18.57 4.12
N GLN A 30 2.11 -17.81 3.85
CA GLN A 30 1.26 -18.02 2.68
C GLN A 30 0.50 -16.75 2.31
N HIS A 31 -0.10 -16.78 1.13
CA HIS A 31 -1.05 -15.76 0.69
C HIS A 31 -2.29 -16.41 0.08
N ASP A 32 -3.43 -15.74 0.25
CA ASP A 32 -4.72 -16.19 -0.25
C ASP A 32 -5.43 -15.03 -0.95
N ILE A 33 -6.09 -15.31 -2.08
CA ILE A 33 -6.97 -14.35 -2.75
C ILE A 33 -8.36 -14.51 -2.15
N LEU A 34 -8.84 -13.50 -1.43
CA LEU A 34 -10.14 -13.55 -0.75
C LEU A 34 -11.29 -13.24 -1.70
N GLU A 35 -11.07 -12.28 -2.59
CA GLU A 35 -12.02 -11.84 -3.61
C GLU A 35 -11.25 -11.03 -4.68
N PRO A 36 -11.85 -10.70 -5.84
CA PRO A 36 -11.20 -9.87 -6.85
C PRO A 36 -10.69 -8.54 -6.27
N GLY A 37 -9.38 -8.32 -6.39
CA GLY A 37 -8.72 -7.11 -5.87
C GLY A 37 -8.37 -7.15 -4.38
N VAL A 38 -8.65 -8.24 -3.66
CA VAL A 38 -8.29 -8.36 -2.23
C VAL A 38 -7.54 -9.66 -1.98
N MET A 39 -6.35 -9.54 -1.39
CA MET A 39 -5.54 -10.67 -0.97
C MET A 39 -5.09 -10.50 0.48
N VAL A 40 -4.82 -11.62 1.16
CA VAL A 40 -4.25 -11.63 2.51
C VAL A 40 -2.91 -12.36 2.49
N HIS A 41 -1.91 -11.80 3.16
CA HIS A 41 -0.68 -12.49 3.51
C HIS A 41 -0.73 -12.84 4.98
N THR A 42 -0.46 -14.10 5.32
CA THR A 42 -0.37 -14.57 6.70
C THR A 42 1.08 -14.87 7.04
N SER A 43 1.60 -14.27 8.11
CA SER A 43 2.97 -14.51 8.58
C SER A 43 3.10 -15.87 9.26
N GLU A 44 4.35 -16.28 9.52
CA GLU A 44 4.63 -17.48 10.32
C GLU A 44 4.03 -17.42 11.74
N THR A 45 3.87 -16.22 12.29
CA THR A 45 3.26 -15.96 13.61
C THR A 45 1.76 -15.73 13.56
N GLY A 46 1.14 -15.80 12.37
CA GLY A 46 -0.29 -15.62 12.18
C GLY A 46 -0.74 -14.17 11.97
N ALA A 47 0.18 -13.20 11.90
CA ALA A 47 -0.17 -11.81 11.58
C ALA A 47 -0.70 -11.72 10.14
N GLN A 48 -1.78 -10.96 9.94
CA GLN A 48 -2.45 -10.85 8.66
C GLN A 48 -2.33 -9.45 8.08
N LEU A 49 -1.88 -9.38 6.82
CA LEU A 49 -1.87 -8.15 6.02
C LEU A 49 -2.81 -8.31 4.83
N PHE A 50 -3.81 -7.44 4.74
CA PHE A 50 -4.75 -7.37 3.64
C PHE A 50 -4.29 -6.32 2.63
N SER A 51 -4.09 -6.73 1.38
CA SER A 51 -3.82 -5.81 0.27
C SER A 51 -5.08 -5.61 -0.54
N VAL A 52 -5.56 -4.36 -0.64
CA VAL A 52 -6.65 -3.95 -1.52
C VAL A 52 -6.05 -3.26 -2.73
N ARG A 53 -6.21 -3.89 -3.90
CA ARG A 53 -5.66 -3.43 -5.18
C ARG A 53 -6.72 -2.70 -5.98
N ALA A 54 -6.39 -1.48 -6.41
CA ALA A 54 -7.19 -0.66 -7.30
C ALA A 54 -6.43 -0.33 -8.60
N ALA A 55 -7.18 -0.21 -9.70
CA ALA A 55 -6.62 0.23 -10.96
C ALA A 55 -6.19 1.70 -10.87
N SER A 56 -5.12 2.04 -11.57
CA SER A 56 -4.73 3.43 -11.79
C SER A 56 -4.33 3.59 -13.26
N PRO A 57 -4.69 4.71 -13.92
CA PRO A 57 -4.42 4.92 -15.34
C PRO A 57 -2.94 5.14 -15.68
N ARG A 58 -2.02 4.92 -14.72
CA ARG A 58 -0.57 5.23 -14.76
C ARG A 58 -0.29 6.73 -14.84
N LEU A 59 -0.85 7.41 -15.83
CA LEU A 59 -0.85 8.87 -15.93
C LEU A 59 -1.92 9.41 -14.98
N ILE A 60 -1.49 9.94 -13.83
CA ILE A 60 -2.37 10.52 -12.81
C ILE A 60 -1.97 11.97 -12.51
N SER A 61 -2.94 12.80 -12.13
CA SER A 61 -2.68 14.16 -11.62
C SER A 61 -2.12 14.11 -10.21
N ILE A 62 -1.51 15.21 -9.76
CA ILE A 62 -1.09 15.35 -8.36
C ILE A 62 -2.28 15.30 -7.40
N ASP A 63 -3.47 15.73 -7.82
CA ASP A 63 -4.68 15.69 -7.00
C ASP A 63 -5.12 14.25 -6.78
N LYS A 64 -5.14 13.42 -7.84
CA LYS A 64 -5.45 11.99 -7.71
C LYS A 64 -4.42 11.25 -6.83
N LEU A 65 -3.14 11.65 -6.89
CA LEU A 65 -2.11 11.10 -6.01
C LEU A 65 -2.35 11.49 -4.55
N ARG A 66 -2.78 12.74 -4.28
CA ARG A 66 -3.15 13.20 -2.94
C ARG A 66 -4.41 12.51 -2.43
N ASP A 67 -5.41 12.27 -3.28
CA ASP A 67 -6.59 11.48 -2.92
C ASP A 67 -6.20 10.07 -2.46
N PHE A 68 -5.23 9.43 -3.14
CA PHE A 68 -4.70 8.14 -2.69
C PHE A 68 -3.93 8.24 -1.37
N ALA A 69 -3.20 9.33 -1.13
CA ALA A 69 -2.53 9.57 0.15
C ALA A 69 -3.56 9.76 1.28
N ASP A 70 -4.63 10.53 1.07
CA ASP A 70 -5.70 10.74 2.04
C ASP A 70 -6.41 9.42 2.39
N LEU A 71 -6.65 8.55 1.41
CA LEU A 71 -7.17 7.21 1.65
C LEU A 71 -6.17 6.34 2.43
N ALA A 72 -4.87 6.45 2.15
CA ALA A 72 -3.86 5.72 2.90
C ALA A 72 -3.75 6.20 4.35
N ASP A 73 -3.85 7.51 4.61
CA ASP A 73 -3.90 8.06 5.96
C ASP A 73 -5.13 7.56 6.72
N LYS A 74 -6.31 7.58 6.06
CA LYS A 74 -7.58 7.14 6.65
C LYS A 74 -7.61 5.65 6.99
N TYR A 75 -7.07 4.79 6.11
CA TYR A 75 -7.27 3.34 6.19
C TYR A 75 -6.01 2.53 6.52
N CYS A 76 -4.84 3.03 6.17
CA CYS A 76 -3.57 2.27 6.11
C CYS A 76 -2.41 2.97 6.84
N ASN A 77 -2.73 3.90 7.76
CA ASN A 77 -1.75 4.67 8.54
C ASN A 77 -0.69 5.37 7.66
N GLY A 78 -1.11 5.91 6.52
CA GLY A 78 -0.25 6.63 5.57
C GLY A 78 0.59 5.74 4.65
N HIS A 79 0.34 4.44 4.61
CA HIS A 79 1.09 3.51 3.77
C HIS A 79 0.28 3.04 2.56
N LEU A 80 0.88 3.17 1.38
CA LEU A 80 0.42 2.57 0.13
C LEU A 80 1.62 2.15 -0.70
N ARG A 81 1.40 1.33 -1.72
CA ARG A 81 2.43 1.04 -2.74
C ARG A 81 1.84 0.97 -4.13
N PHE A 82 2.71 1.10 -5.13
CA PHE A 82 2.35 0.81 -6.51
C PHE A 82 2.94 -0.54 -6.94
N THR A 83 2.16 -1.27 -7.74
CA THR A 83 2.59 -2.53 -8.37
C THR A 83 3.37 -2.26 -9.65
N SER A 84 4.08 -3.28 -10.15
CA SER A 84 4.78 -3.21 -11.44
C SER A 84 3.88 -2.97 -12.65
N ARG A 85 2.56 -3.14 -12.52
CA ARG A 85 1.56 -2.83 -13.55
C ARG A 85 0.81 -1.52 -13.28
N ASN A 86 1.39 -0.64 -12.47
CA ASN A 86 0.88 0.69 -12.12
C ASN A 86 -0.44 0.72 -11.32
N ASN A 87 -0.96 -0.42 -10.88
CA ASN A 87 -2.06 -0.45 -9.91
C ASN A 87 -1.57 0.07 -8.55
N VAL A 88 -2.48 0.69 -7.80
CA VAL A 88 -2.24 1.10 -6.40
C VAL A 88 -2.70 -0.01 -5.45
N GLU A 89 -1.95 -0.23 -4.37
CA GLU A 89 -2.30 -1.15 -3.29
C GLU A 89 -2.29 -0.44 -1.94
N PHE A 90 -3.37 -0.64 -1.22
CA PHE A 90 -3.57 -0.21 0.16
C PHE A 90 -3.36 -1.40 1.10
N LEU A 91 -2.62 -1.19 2.18
CA LEU A 91 -2.10 -2.25 3.04
C LEU A 91 -2.71 -2.13 4.44
N LEU A 92 -3.68 -3.00 4.73
CA LEU A 92 -4.50 -2.94 5.95
C LEU A 92 -4.18 -4.10 6.89
N THR A 93 -4.21 -3.84 8.19
CA THR A 93 -4.18 -4.87 9.24
C THR A 93 -5.56 -5.17 9.81
N ASP A 94 -6.54 -4.29 9.57
CA ASP A 94 -7.92 -4.43 10.02
C ASP A 94 -8.83 -4.78 8.84
N LYS A 95 -9.36 -6.01 8.87
CA LYS A 95 -10.26 -6.54 7.83
C LYS A 95 -11.55 -5.73 7.70
N SER A 96 -12.03 -5.10 8.76
CA SER A 96 -13.29 -4.32 8.75
C SER A 96 -13.22 -3.09 7.84
N LYS A 97 -12.02 -2.56 7.60
CA LYS A 97 -11.76 -1.38 6.78
C LYS A 97 -11.77 -1.64 5.27
N ILE A 98 -11.76 -2.91 4.84
CA ILE A 98 -11.71 -3.29 3.41
C ILE A 98 -12.96 -2.81 2.68
N ALA A 99 -14.15 -3.10 3.20
CA ALA A 99 -15.39 -2.71 2.53
C ALA A 99 -15.59 -1.18 2.44
N PRO A 100 -15.35 -0.39 3.51
CA PRO A 100 -15.32 1.07 3.43
C PRO A 100 -14.31 1.61 2.41
N LEU A 101 -13.07 1.10 2.40
CA LEU A 101 -12.05 1.53 1.45
C LEU A 101 -12.48 1.25 -0.01
N LYS A 102 -13.01 0.07 -0.30
CA LYS A 102 -13.52 -0.27 -1.64
C LYS A 102 -14.63 0.70 -2.08
N LYS A 103 -15.51 1.09 -1.16
CA LYS A 103 -16.58 2.06 -1.44
C LYS A 103 -16.00 3.44 -1.78
N ASP A 104 -15.04 3.93 -1.01
CA ASP A 104 -14.40 5.22 -1.26
C ASP A 104 -13.61 5.20 -2.58
N LEU A 105 -12.93 4.10 -2.90
CA LEU A 105 -12.23 3.93 -4.18
C LEU A 105 -13.18 3.98 -5.38
N LEU A 106 -14.33 3.31 -5.29
CA LEU A 106 -15.37 3.36 -6.34
C LEU A 106 -15.95 4.77 -6.50
N ALA A 107 -16.12 5.51 -5.41
CA ALA A 107 -16.60 6.89 -5.46
C ALA A 107 -15.58 7.85 -6.09
N LEU A 108 -14.29 7.55 -5.96
CA LEU A 108 -13.19 8.38 -6.48
C LEU A 108 -12.99 8.24 -8.00
N GLY A 109 -13.54 7.20 -8.63
CA GLY A 109 -13.38 6.89 -10.06
C GLY A 109 -12.09 6.14 -10.37
#